data_AF-A0A955S4D3-F1
#
_entry.id   AF-A0A955S4D3-F1
#
_cell.length_a   1.000
_cell.length_b   1.000
_cell.length_c   1.000
_cell.angle_alpha   90.00
_cell.angle_beta   90.00
_cell.angle_gamma   90.00
#
_symmetry.space_group_name_H-M   'P 1'
#
loop_
_entity.id
_entity.type
_entity.pdbx_description
1 polymer ?
#
loop_
_entity_poly.entity_id
_entity_poly.type
_entity_poly.pdbx_seq_one_letter_code
_entity_poly.pdbx_strand_id
1 'polypeptide(L)' 'MADEKEDISKKCAETGTTLKRARRYYRNGKYYINKAAFKAKLKKDIEATQGQESAA' A
#
# COMPACT_ATOMS: atom_id res chain seq x y z
N MET A 1 -28.37 10.03 -15.63
CA MET A 1 -27.20 10.92 -15.43
C MET A 1 -26.15 10.11 -14.70
N ALA A 2 -24.96 10.00 -15.29
CA ALA A 2 -23.86 9.20 -14.77
C ALA A 2 -23.40 9.82 -13.45
N ASP A 3 -23.59 9.08 -12.36
CA ASP A 3 -23.05 9.38 -11.05
C ASP A 3 -21.52 9.43 -11.18
N GLU A 4 -20.99 10.65 -11.30
CA GLU A 4 -19.57 10.96 -11.20
C GLU A 4 -19.13 10.63 -9.77
N LYS A 5 -18.99 9.34 -9.50
CA LYS A 5 -18.41 8.81 -8.27
C LYS A 5 -17.03 9.40 -8.16
N GLU A 6 -16.91 10.38 -7.28
CA GLU A 6 -15.68 10.97 -6.78
C GLU A 6 -14.56 9.92 -6.89
N ASP A 7 -13.59 10.15 -7.77
CA ASP A 7 -12.46 9.26 -7.93
C ASP A 7 -11.66 9.38 -6.63
N ILE A 8 -12.05 8.59 -5.60
CA ILE A 8 -11.47 8.64 -4.25
C ILE A 8 -10.01 8.27 -4.42
N SER A 9 -9.22 9.32 -4.55
CA SER A 9 -7.81 9.28 -4.78
C SER A 9 -7.17 8.73 -3.51
N LYS A 10 -6.74 7.46 -3.56
CA LYS A 10 -6.15 6.78 -2.41
C LYS A 10 -4.65 7.03 -2.39
N LYS A 11 -4.07 7.25 -1.21
CA LYS A 11 -2.63 7.45 -1.08
C LYS A 11 -1.89 6.11 -0.98
N CYS A 12 -0.70 6.05 -1.56
CA CYS A 12 0.23 4.95 -1.40
C CYS A 12 0.65 4.86 0.08
N ALA A 13 0.58 3.67 0.68
CA ALA A 13 0.96 3.45 2.06
C ALA A 13 2.47 3.46 2.30
N GLU A 14 3.28 3.41 1.23
CA GLU A 14 4.73 3.51 1.30
C GLU A 14 5.21 4.94 1.07
N THR A 15 4.82 5.55 -0.05
CA THR A 15 5.34 6.85 -0.50
C THR A 15 4.40 8.03 -0.21
N GLY A 16 3.17 7.78 0.24
CA GLY A 16 2.15 8.81 0.42
C GLY A 16 1.58 9.39 -0.89
N THR A 17 2.11 8.97 -2.05
CA THR A 17 1.70 9.48 -3.36
C THR A 17 0.23 9.20 -3.63
N THR A 18 -0.49 10.20 -4.13
CA THR A 18 -1.88 10.06 -4.54
C THR A 18 -2.00 9.15 -5.76
N LEU A 19 -2.80 8.09 -5.64
CA LEU A 19 -2.99 7.07 -6.67
C LEU A 19 -4.34 7.27 -7.36
N LYS A 20 -4.29 7.37 -8.69
CA LYS A 20 -5.47 7.27 -9.54
C LYS A 20 -6.03 5.86 -9.47
N ARG A 21 -7.35 5.71 -9.63
CA ARG A 21 -8.04 4.42 -9.60
C ARG A 21 -7.42 3.34 -10.51
N ALA A 22 -6.91 3.73 -11.68
CA ALA A 22 -6.30 2.82 -12.65
C ALA A 22 -4.91 2.29 -12.25
N ARG A 23 -4.18 2.97 -11.37
CA ARG A 23 -2.77 2.64 -11.03
C ARG A 23 -2.58 2.22 -9.56
N ARG A 24 -3.67 2.05 -8.81
CA ARG A 24 -3.59 1.62 -7.40
C ARG A 24 -3.48 0.10 -7.30
N TYR A 25 -2.42 -0.36 -6.65
CA TYR A 25 -2.21 -1.76 -6.31
C TYR A 25 -2.67 -2.00 -4.86
N TYR A 26 -3.76 -2.74 -4.67
CA TYR A 26 -4.33 -3.01 -3.34
C TYR A 26 -3.84 -4.36 -2.79
N ARG A 27 -3.26 -4.36 -1.58
CA ARG A 27 -2.77 -5.57 -0.91
C ARG A 27 -2.70 -5.38 0.60
N ASN A 28 -3.07 -6.40 1.39
CA ASN A 28 -3.09 -6.34 2.88
C ASN A 28 -3.77 -5.07 3.44
N GLY A 29 -4.95 -4.70 2.92
CA GLY A 29 -5.68 -3.53 3.41
C GLY A 29 -5.07 -2.17 3.01
N LYS A 30 -3.95 -2.16 2.29
CA LYS A 30 -3.19 -0.94 1.95
C LYS A 30 -3.11 -0.76 0.43
N TYR A 31 -3.01 0.49 -0.02
CA TYR A 31 -2.82 0.84 -1.43
C TYR A 31 -1.36 1.16 -1.70
N TYR A 32 -0.87 0.75 -2.87
CA TYR A 32 0.51 0.93 -3.32
C TYR A 32 0.54 1.43 -4.76
N ILE A 33 1.64 2.07 -5.16
CA ILE A 33 1.82 2.49 -6.57
C ILE A 33 1.90 1.27 -7.50
N ASN A 34 2.59 0.22 -7.05
CA ASN A 34 2.80 -0.99 -7.84
C ASN A 34 3.18 -2.17 -6.92
N LYS A 35 3.37 -3.34 -7.53
CA LYS A 35 3.84 -4.55 -6.84
C LYS A 35 5.24 -4.36 -6.21
N ALA A 36 6.10 -3.54 -6.80
CA ALA A 36 7.45 -3.30 -6.29
C ALA A 36 7.42 -2.55 -4.94
N ALA A 37 6.60 -1.50 -4.81
CA ALA A 37 6.36 -0.80 -3.55
C ALA A 37 5.73 -1.72 -2.49
N PHE A 38 4.80 -2.61 -2.88
CA PHE A 38 4.31 -3.62 -1.95
C PHE A 38 5.43 -4.54 -1.45
N LYS A 39 6.32 -5.02 -2.34
CA LYS A 39 7.45 -5.88 -1.95
C LYS A 39 8.46 -5.15 -1.06
N ALA A 40 8.77 -3.88 -1.34
CA ALA A 40 9.68 -3.09 -0.53
C ALA A 40 9.13 -2.91 0.90
N LYS A 41 7.84 -2.57 1.03
CA LYS A 41 7.18 -2.52 2.33
C LYS A 41 7.10 -3.89 3.02
N LEU A 42 6.74 -4.94 2.29
CA LEU A 42 6.69 -6.31 2.83
C LEU A 42 8.05 -6.75 3.36
N LYS A 43 9.13 -6.46 2.64
CA LYS A 43 10.49 -6.77 3.07
C LYS A 43 10.83 -6.05 4.38
N LYS A 44 10.52 -4.75 4.48
CA LYS A 44 10.68 -3.99 5.74
C LYS A 44 9.85 -4.55 6.89
N ASP A 45 8.64 -5.01 6.60
CA ASP A 45 7.72 -5.58 7.60
C ASP A 45 8.23 -6.94 8.10
N ILE A 46 8.76 -7.78 7.20
CA ILE A 46 9.41 -9.04 7.55
C ILE A 46 10.69 -8.78 8.38
N GLU A 47 11.54 -7.85 7.95
CA GLU A 47 12.75 -7.45 8.70
C GLU A 47 12.39 -6.89 10.09
N ALA A 48 11.30 -6.12 10.21
CA ALA A 48 10.81 -5.61 11.49
C ALA A 48 10.22 -6.73 12.38
N THR A 49 9.51 -7.70 11.79
CA THR A 49 8.87 -8.79 12.52
C THR A 49 9.90 -9.79 13.06
N GLN A 50 10.98 -10.07 12.31
CA GLN A 50 12.09 -10.92 12.79
C GLN A 50 12.82 -10.35 14.02
N GLY A 51 12.67 -9.05 14.32
CA GLY A 51 13.20 -8.45 15.54
C GLY A 51 12.29 -8.60 16.77
N GLN A 52 11.01 -8.95 16.60
CA GLN A 52 10.04 -9.04 17.70
C GLN A 52 9.85 -10.46 18.25
N GLU A 53 10.31 -11.50 17.55
CA GLU A 53 10.15 -12.91 17.97
C GLU A 53 11.31 -13.42 18.85
N SER A 54 12.30 -12.57 19.18
CA SER A 54 13.39 -12.90 20.13
C SER A 54 13.19 -12.31 21.53
N ALA A 55 11.97 -11.87 21.88
CA ALA A 55 11.65 -11.31 23.20
C ALA A 55 10.32 -11.86 23.75
N ALA A 56 10.06 -13.15 23.59
CA ALA A 56 9.00 -13.88 24.28
C ALA A 56 9.59 -15.08 25.04
#